data_AF-A0A968T805-F1
#
_entry.id   AF-A0A968T805-F1
#
_cell.length_a   1.000
_cell.length_b   1.000
_cell.length_c   1.000
_cell.angle_alpha   90.00
_cell.angle_beta   90.00
_cell.angle_gamma   90.00
#
_symmetry.space_group_name_H-M   'P 1'
#
loop_
_entity.id
_entity.type
_entity.pdbx_description
1 polymer ?
#
loop_
_entity_poly.entity_id
_entity_poly.type
_entity_poly.pdbx_seq_one_letter_code
_entity_poly.pdbx_strand_id
1 'polypeptide(L)'
;MEEFVRFNTEAELRVVLNKYYIPVFYYVEQKVKSKEASEEITQETFLKLWEKRKVLKLEPKALTSYLYKIAHNESINFLKAESSRKLHQQQDWKTGVFRRKSNQPNYWQRLFVFIVLSVKGRF
;
A
#
# COMPACT_ATOMS: atom_id res chain seq x y z
N MET A 1 -21.23 9.35 -22.10
CA MET A 1 -20.94 10.07 -20.84
C MET A 1 -19.98 9.20 -20.05
N GLU A 2 -18.74 9.65 -19.80
CA GLU A 2 -17.82 8.90 -18.94
C GLU A 2 -18.35 8.96 -17.51
N GLU A 3 -18.74 7.81 -16.96
CA GLU A 3 -19.30 7.69 -15.62
C GLU A 3 -18.16 7.82 -14.59
N PHE A 4 -18.28 8.77 -13.65
CA PHE A 4 -17.30 8.96 -12.59
C PHE A 4 -17.21 7.69 -11.72
N VAL A 5 -15.99 7.28 -11.35
CA VAL A 5 -15.83 6.14 -10.43
C VAL A 5 -16.19 6.63 -9.04
N ARG A 6 -17.35 6.19 -8.54
CA ARG A 6 -17.74 6.35 -7.14
C ARG A 6 -17.20 5.13 -6.39
N PHE A 7 -16.46 5.37 -5.31
CA PHE A 7 -15.97 4.32 -4.40
C PHE A 7 -16.28 4.71 -2.95
N ASN A 8 -17.51 5.20 -2.74
CA ASN A 8 -17.97 5.68 -1.44
C ASN A 8 -18.47 4.53 -0.56
N THR A 9 -18.87 3.43 -1.18
CA THR A 9 -19.31 2.21 -0.52
C THR A 9 -18.23 1.13 -0.55
N GLU A 10 -18.34 0.18 0.37
CA GLU A 10 -17.46 -1.00 0.42
C GLU A 10 -17.56 -1.84 -0.87
N ALA A 11 -18.77 -1.98 -1.43
CA ALA A 11 -19.01 -2.74 -2.65
C ALA A 11 -18.28 -2.12 -3.86
N GLU A 12 -18.35 -0.80 -4.01
CA GLU A 12 -17.64 -0.10 -5.08
C GLU A 12 -16.12 -0.16 -4.89
N LEU A 13 -15.62 -0.02 -3.66
CA LEU A 13 -14.19 -0.20 -3.38
C LEU A 13 -13.71 -1.60 -3.77
N ARG A 14 -14.52 -2.63 -3.52
CA ARG A 14 -14.19 -4.00 -3.90
C ARG A 14 -13.98 -4.16 -5.40
N VAL A 15 -14.78 -3.47 -6.22
CA VAL A 15 -14.61 -3.46 -7.68
C VAL A 15 -13.28 -2.81 -8.07
N VAL A 16 -12.93 -1.69 -7.43
CA VAL A 16 -11.64 -1.01 -7.64
C VAL A 16 -10.48 -1.92 -7.24
N LEU A 17 -10.55 -2.56 -6.06
CA LEU A 17 -9.53 -3.47 -5.58
C LEU A 17 -9.33 -4.65 -6.54
N ASN A 18 -10.41 -5.33 -6.94
CA ASN A 18 -10.32 -6.46 -7.87
C ASN A 18 -9.67 -6.07 -9.20
N LYS A 19 -9.89 -4.84 -9.67
CA LYS A 19 -9.35 -4.35 -10.93
C LYS A 19 -7.88 -3.91 -10.83
N TYR A 20 -7.51 -3.22 -9.75
CA TYR A 20 -6.23 -2.50 -9.69
C TYR A 20 -5.21 -3.12 -8.74
N TYR A 21 -5.61 -4.01 -7.83
CA TYR A 21 -4.69 -4.54 -6.82
C TYR A 21 -3.49 -5.25 -7.43
N ILE A 22 -3.74 -6.24 -8.32
CA ILE A 22 -2.67 -7.01 -8.98
C ILE A 22 -1.79 -6.14 -9.89
N PRO A 23 -2.33 -5.26 -10.76
CA PRO A 23 -1.50 -4.35 -11.56
C PRO A 23 -0.64 -3.38 -10.73
N VAL A 24 -1.16 -2.85 -9.63
CA VAL A 24 -0.40 -1.97 -8.73
C VAL A 24 0.67 -2.76 -7.99
N PHE A 25 0.33 -3.96 -7.50
CA PHE A 25 1.27 -4.86 -6.85
C PHE A 25 2.49 -5.15 -7.72
N TYR A 26 2.28 -5.60 -8.97
CA TYR A 26 3.40 -5.89 -9.87
C TYR A 26 4.23 -4.66 -10.20
N TYR A 27 3.60 -3.49 -10.34
CA TYR A 27 4.32 -2.24 -10.55
C TYR A 27 5.25 -1.90 -9.38
N VAL A 28 4.76 -2.09 -8.16
CA VAL A 28 5.57 -1.87 -6.94
C VAL A 28 6.67 -2.91 -6.85
N GLU A 29 6.37 -4.19 -7.10
CA GLU A 29 7.34 -5.28 -7.07
C GLU A 29 8.49 -5.07 -8.04
N GLN A 30 8.19 -4.56 -9.23
CA GLN A 30 9.23 -4.18 -10.19
C GLN A 30 10.16 -3.08 -9.67
N LYS A 31 9.74 -2.26 -8.71
CA LYS A 31 10.55 -1.19 -8.10
C LYS A 31 11.31 -1.65 -6.87
N VAL A 32 10.63 -2.27 -5.92
CA VAL A 32 11.20 -2.59 -4.60
C VAL A 32 11.86 -3.96 -4.55
N LYS A 33 11.62 -4.82 -5.54
CA LYS A 33 12.23 -6.16 -5.69
C LYS A 33 12.06 -7.06 -4.46
N SER A 34 11.01 -6.84 -3.68
CA SER A 34 10.67 -7.60 -2.48
C SER A 34 9.17 -7.81 -2.45
N LYS A 35 8.74 -9.07 -2.46
CA LYS A 35 7.32 -9.43 -2.42
C LYS A 35 6.64 -8.86 -1.18
N GLU A 36 7.24 -9.04 -0.01
CA GLU A 36 6.72 -8.55 1.29
C GLU A 36 6.54 -7.02 1.29
N ALA A 37 7.57 -6.28 0.87
CA ALA A 37 7.49 -4.82 0.78
C ALA A 37 6.45 -4.37 -0.26
N SER A 38 6.29 -5.14 -1.34
CA SER A 38 5.31 -4.83 -2.38
C SER A 38 3.89 -5.01 -1.89
N GLU A 39 3.63 -6.05 -1.09
CA GLU A 39 2.32 -6.25 -0.44
C GLU A 39 2.03 -5.08 0.51
N GLU A 40 2.99 -4.69 1.34
CA GLU A 40 2.87 -3.58 2.29
C GLU A 40 2.54 -2.26 1.60
N ILE A 41 3.35 -1.88 0.60
CA ILE A 41 3.16 -0.63 -0.14
C ILE A 41 1.85 -0.63 -0.93
N THR A 42 1.47 -1.77 -1.51
CA THR A 42 0.21 -1.88 -2.25
C THR A 42 -0.97 -1.68 -1.31
N GLN A 43 -0.94 -2.29 -0.13
CA GLN A 43 -1.98 -2.09 0.88
C GLN A 43 -2.07 -0.65 1.34
N GLU A 44 -0.93 -0.03 1.66
CA GLU A 44 -0.87 1.38 2.03
C GLU A 44 -1.43 2.30 0.94
N THR A 45 -1.17 1.96 -0.34
CA THR A 45 -1.71 2.68 -1.49
C THR A 45 -3.24 2.68 -1.50
N PHE A 46 -3.87 1.53 -1.31
CA PHE A 46 -5.33 1.42 -1.28
C PHE A 46 -5.95 1.97 0.01
N LEU A 47 -5.23 1.93 1.14
CA LEU A 47 -5.64 2.58 2.37
C LEU A 47 -5.73 4.11 2.18
N LYS A 48 -4.69 4.73 1.62
CA LYS A 48 -4.68 6.17 1.29
C LYS A 48 -5.75 6.55 0.27
N LEU A 49 -6.06 5.66 -0.67
CA LEU A 49 -7.20 5.86 -1.57
C LEU A 49 -8.51 5.89 -0.77
N TRP A 50 -8.74 4.90 0.10
CA TRP A 50 -9.95 4.82 0.92
C TRP A 50 -10.13 6.05 1.82
N GLU A 51 -9.09 6.50 2.51
CA GLU A 51 -9.15 7.68 3.37
C GLU A 51 -9.64 8.93 2.64
N LYS A 52 -9.21 9.10 1.38
CA LYS A 52 -9.54 10.27 0.55
C LYS A 52 -10.82 10.13 -0.26
N ARG A 53 -11.49 8.98 -0.23
CA ARG A 53 -12.68 8.68 -1.05
C ARG A 53 -13.79 9.73 -1.01
N LYS A 54 -14.02 10.34 0.17
CA LYS A 54 -15.10 11.32 0.35
C LYS A 54 -14.85 12.65 -0.39
N VAL A 55 -13.58 12.94 -0.68
CA VAL A 55 -13.14 14.20 -1.31
C VAL A 55 -12.79 14.00 -2.78
N LEU A 56 -12.38 12.78 -3.15
CA LEU A 56 -11.98 12.44 -4.51
C LEU A 56 -13.20 12.29 -5.43
N LYS A 57 -13.35 13.23 -6.36
CA LYS A 57 -14.21 13.08 -7.55
C LYS A 57 -13.30 12.84 -8.75
N LEU A 58 -13.00 11.58 -9.03
CA LEU A 58 -12.06 11.20 -10.09
C LEU A 58 -12.77 10.44 -11.21
N GLU A 59 -12.47 10.82 -12.45
CA GLU A 59 -12.74 10.01 -13.62
C GLU A 59 -11.89 8.72 -13.60
N PRO A 60 -12.29 7.63 -14.28
CA PRO A 60 -11.55 6.36 -14.27
C PRO A 60 -10.06 6.49 -14.63
N LYS A 61 -9.72 7.34 -15.62
CA LYS A 61 -8.34 7.61 -16.02
C LYS A 61 -7.56 8.29 -14.88
N ALA A 62 -8.18 9.28 -14.24
CA ALA A 62 -7.58 10.02 -13.14
C ALA A 62 -7.37 9.12 -11.90
N LEU A 63 -8.27 8.17 -11.63
CA LEU A 63 -8.10 7.17 -10.57
C LEU A 63 -6.87 6.29 -10.80
N THR A 64 -6.68 5.82 -12.03
CA THR A 64 -5.54 4.97 -12.39
C THR A 64 -4.23 5.74 -12.17
N SER A 65 -4.11 6.94 -12.73
CA SER A 65 -2.94 7.80 -12.52
C SER A 65 -2.70 8.12 -11.05
N TYR A 66 -3.76 8.34 -10.28
CA TYR A 66 -3.68 8.65 -8.86
C TYR A 66 -3.14 7.46 -8.03
N LEU A 67 -3.63 6.25 -8.30
CA LEU A 67 -3.13 5.02 -7.67
C LEU A 67 -1.65 4.81 -7.93
N TYR A 68 -1.22 4.91 -9.19
CA TYR A 68 0.19 4.76 -9.55
C TYR A 68 1.06 5.87 -8.95
N LYS A 69 0.54 7.10 -8.81
CA LYS A 69 1.24 8.19 -8.14
C LYS A 69 1.48 7.90 -6.66
N ILE A 70 0.46 7.40 -5.95
CA ILE A 70 0.63 7.00 -4.54
C ILE A 70 1.63 5.84 -4.44
N ALA A 71 1.42 4.76 -5.19
CA ALA A 71 2.27 3.59 -5.18
C ALA A 71 3.74 3.93 -5.50
N HIS A 72 3.97 4.83 -6.45
CA HIS A 72 5.29 5.34 -6.77
C HIS A 72 5.92 6.06 -5.57
N ASN A 73 5.21 7.00 -4.96
CA ASN A 73 5.73 7.76 -3.82
C ASN A 73 6.06 6.84 -2.64
N GLU A 74 5.20 5.89 -2.33
CA GLU A 74 5.46 4.89 -1.28
C GLU A 74 6.66 4.01 -1.60
N SER A 75 6.81 3.58 -2.86
CA SER A 75 7.99 2.82 -3.30
C SER A 75 9.28 3.61 -3.12
N ILE A 76 9.29 4.89 -3.51
CA ILE A 76 10.45 5.76 -3.35
C ILE A 76 10.76 5.99 -1.86
N ASN A 77 9.74 6.21 -1.03
CA ASN A 77 9.92 6.38 0.41
C ASN A 77 10.51 5.13 1.06
N PHE A 78 10.00 3.95 0.71
CA PHE A 78 10.53 2.67 1.16
C PHE A 78 12.01 2.51 0.78
N LEU A 79 12.36 2.74 -0.49
CA LEU A 79 13.74 2.59 -0.97
C LEU A 79 14.71 3.57 -0.28
N LYS A 80 14.27 4.80 -0.02
CA LYS A 80 15.06 5.78 0.76
C LYS A 80 15.30 5.30 2.20
N ALA A 81 14.26 4.81 2.86
CA ALA A 81 14.36 4.28 4.21
C ALA A 81 15.26 3.03 4.28
N GLU A 82 15.14 2.15 3.28
CA GLU A 82 15.99 0.97 3.17
C GLU A 82 17.46 1.32 2.94
N SER A 83 17.73 2.26 2.03
CA SER A 83 19.09 2.75 1.77
C SER A 83 19.72 3.36 3.02
N SER A 84 18.98 4.22 3.73
CA SER A 84 19.41 4.79 5.00
C SER A 84 19.69 3.69 6.04
N ARG A 85 18.83 2.68 6.18
CA ARG A 85 19.03 1.55 7.10
C ARG A 85 20.29 0.76 6.77
N LYS A 86 20.57 0.50 5.48
CA LYS A 86 21.78 -0.19 5.03
C LYS A 86 23.04 0.61 5.35
N LEU A 87 23.00 1.94 5.17
CA LEU A 87 24.12 2.82 5.52
C LEU A 87 24.39 2.82 7.03
N HIS A 88 23.36 2.95 7.87
CA HIS A 88 23.51 2.89 9.32
C HIS A 88 24.04 1.52 9.77
N GLN A 89 23.51 0.42 9.23
CA GLN A 89 24.04 -0.93 9.52
C GLN A 89 25.51 -1.06 9.08
N GLN A 90 25.89 -0.41 7.98
CA GLN A 90 27.28 -0.39 7.52
C GLN A 90 28.18 0.45 8.43
N GLN A 91 27.64 1.47 9.11
CA GLN A 91 28.39 2.21 10.12
C GLN A 91 28.48 1.41 11.42
N ASP A 92 27.38 0.82 11.87
CA ASP A 92 27.30 -0.02 13.07
C ASP A 92 28.26 -1.21 13.02
N TRP A 93 28.42 -1.86 11.85
CA TRP A 93 29.41 -2.95 11.70
C TRP A 93 30.84 -2.45 11.90
N LYS A 94 31.15 -1.23 11.46
CA LYS A 94 32.48 -0.61 11.62
C LYS A 94 32.73 -0.15 13.05
N THR A 95 31.68 0.26 13.77
CA THR A 95 31.79 0.82 15.12
C THR A 95 31.52 -0.20 16.24
N GLY A 96 31.07 -1.41 15.91
CA GLY A 96 30.84 -2.50 16.87
C GLY A 96 29.54 -2.36 17.68
N VAL A 97 28.65 -1.44 17.32
CA VAL A 97 27.40 -1.15 18.07
C VAL A 97 26.25 -1.98 17.49
N PHE A 98 26.02 -3.20 18.01
CA PHE A 98 24.89 -4.03 17.58
C PHE A 98 23.58 -3.63 18.28
N ARG A 99 22.68 -2.94 17.58
CA ARG A 99 21.33 -2.63 18.09
C ARG A 99 20.36 -3.77 17.76
N ARG A 100 19.68 -4.34 18.78
CA ARG A 100 18.64 -5.37 18.58
C ARG A 100 17.47 -4.82 17.76
N LYS A 101 17.04 -5.56 16.73
CA LYS A 101 15.85 -5.25 15.93
C LYS A 101 14.60 -5.30 16.82
N SER A 102 13.90 -4.18 17.01
CA SER A 102 12.59 -4.14 17.66
C SER A 102 11.51 -4.63 16.70
N ASN A 103 10.75 -5.62 17.15
CA ASN A 103 9.55 -6.15 16.53
C ASN A 103 8.56 -4.99 16.23
N GLN A 104 8.13 -4.83 14.98
CA GLN A 104 7.20 -3.77 14.59
C GLN A 104 5.74 -4.24 14.75
N PRO A 105 4.81 -3.37 15.19
CA PRO A 105 3.41 -3.74 15.39
C PRO A 105 2.74 -4.10 14.06
N ASN A 106 2.13 -5.27 14.04
CA ASN A 106 1.41 -5.87 12.94
C ASN A 106 -0.01 -5.29 12.82
N TYR A 107 -0.10 -4.11 12.17
CA TYR A 107 -1.36 -3.52 11.69
C TYR A 107 -2.16 -4.47 10.76
N TRP A 108 -1.45 -5.44 10.19
CA TRP A 108 -1.89 -6.58 9.37
C TRP A 108 -3.00 -7.45 9.97
N GLN A 109 -3.02 -7.66 11.29
CA GLN A 109 -4.07 -8.45 11.92
C GLN A 109 -5.40 -7.67 12.04
N ARG A 110 -5.36 -6.33 12.00
CA ARG A 110 -6.56 -5.50 12.19
C ARG A 110 -7.30 -5.25 10.88
N LEU A 111 -6.62 -4.84 9.81
CA LEU A 111 -7.27 -4.59 8.51
C LEU A 111 -7.80 -5.86 7.83
N PHE A 112 -7.11 -7.00 8.00
CA PHE A 112 -7.57 -8.29 7.48
C PHE A 112 -8.85 -8.77 8.19
N VAL A 113 -8.93 -8.56 9.51
CA VAL A 113 -10.15 -8.85 10.30
C VAL A 113 -11.31 -7.95 9.88
N PHE A 114 -11.10 -6.67 9.62
CA PHE A 114 -12.19 -5.76 9.23
C PHE A 114 -12.74 -6.01 7.81
N ILE A 115 -11.89 -6.39 6.84
CA ILE A 115 -12.35 -6.67 5.46
C ILE A 115 -12.91 -8.10 5.33
N VAL A 116 -12.36 -9.08 6.05
CA VAL A 116 -12.85 -10.47 6.00
C VAL A 116 -14.10 -10.68 6.87
N LEU A 117 -14.23 -10.01 8.02
CA LEU A 117 -15.43 -10.14 8.87
C LEU A 117 -16.64 -9.35 8.35
N SER A 118 -16.49 -8.24 7.62
CA SER A 118 -17.62 -7.58 6.94
C SER A 118 -18.19 -8.43 5.79
N VAL A 119 -17.38 -9.29 5.18
CA VAL A 119 -17.78 -10.13 4.04
C VAL A 119 -18.35 -11.50 4.46
N LYS A 120 -18.05 -11.99 5.66
CA LYS A 120 -18.52 -13.30 6.17
C LYS A 120 -19.67 -13.21 7.18
N GLY A 121 -20.53 -12.19 7.04
CA GLY A 121 -21.66 -11.94 7.94
C GLY A 121 -23.05 -12.05 7.29
N ARG A 122 -23.19 -12.73 6.14
CA ARG A 122 -24.48 -13.03 5.49
C ARG A 122 -24.38 -14.25 4.56
N PHE A 123 -24.12 -15.42 5.13
CA PHE A 123 -24.59 -16.72 4.65
C PHE A 123 -24.65 -17.66 5.85
#